data_AF-A0A7C5A9U1-F1
#
_entry.id   AF-A0A7C5A9U1-F1
#
_cell.length_a   1.000
_cell.length_b   1.000
_cell.length_c   1.000
_cell.angle_alpha   90.00
_cell.angle_beta   90.00
_cell.angle_gamma   90.00
#
_symmetry.space_group_name_H-M   'P 1'
#
loop_
_entity.id
_entity.type
_entity.pdbx_description
1 polymer ?
#
loop_
_entity_poly.entity_id
_entity_poly.type
_entity_poly.pdbx_seq_one_letter_code
_entity_poly.pdbx_strand_id
1 'polypeptide(L)' 'MYITGTMIWYYYICEREVWLMSRQLIPWQENPFIEIGKLISEESYKRERKEVHIENMVIDL' A
#
# COMPACT_ATOMS: atom_id res chain seq x y z
N MET A 1 7.60 -14.33 7.10
CA MET A 1 6.96 -13.02 6.97
C MET A 1 7.84 -12.15 6.09
N TYR A 2 7.31 -11.60 5.01
CA TYR A 2 8.04 -10.69 4.12
C TYR A 2 7.72 -9.25 4.51
N ILE A 3 8.74 -8.40 4.63
CA ILE A 3 8.56 -6.98 4.94
C ILE A 3 8.15 -6.26 3.65
N THR A 4 7.02 -5.55 3.68
CA THR A 4 6.54 -4.74 2.56
C THR A 4 6.76 -3.24 2.81
N GLY A 5 6.70 -2.43 1.76
CA GLY A 5 6.76 -0.96 1.88
C GLY A 5 5.67 -0.41 2.83
N THR A 6 4.48 -1.01 2.81
CA THR A 6 3.39 -0.68 3.75
C THR A 6 3.79 -0.92 5.21
N MET A 7 4.47 -2.02 5.52
CA MET A 7 4.95 -2.28 6.89
C MET A 7 6.00 -1.25 7.34
N ILE A 8 6.90 -0.84 6.44
CA ILE A 8 7.88 0.21 6.73
C ILE A 8 7.17 1.54 7.00
N TRP A 9 6.19 1.90 6.17
CA TRP A 9 5.40 3.12 6.35
C TRP A 9 4.68 3.14 7.71
N TYR A 10 3.98 2.06 8.06
CA TYR A 10 3.32 1.94 9.36
C TYR A 10 4.30 1.92 10.53
N TYR A 11 5.54 1.45 10.36
CA TYR A 11 6.54 1.45 11.43
C TYR A 11 6.88 2.88 11.86
N TYR A 12 7.02 3.79 10.89
CA TYR A 12 7.27 5.21 11.15
C TYR A 12 6.07 5.95 11.76
N ILE A 13 4.87 5.36 11.72
CA ILE A 13 3.65 5.91 12.33
C ILE A 13 3.44 5.33 13.73
N CYS A 14 3.42 4.00 13.83
CA CYS A 14 3.10 3.24 15.04
C CYS A 14 3.69 1.82 14.99
N GLU A 15 4.75 1.59 15.75
CA GLU A 15 5.42 0.28 15.84
C GLU A 15 4.46 -0.84 16.29
N ARG A 16 3.50 -0.53 17.17
CA ARG A 16 2.48 -1.47 17.66
C ARG A 16 1.55 -1.95 16.54
N GLU A 17 1.18 -1.07 15.61
CA GLU A 17 0.32 -1.42 14.48
C GLU A 17 1.01 -2.44 13.57
N VAL A 18 2.28 -2.22 13.25
CA VAL A 18 3.10 -3.18 12.49
C VAL A 18 3.24 -4.51 13.24
N TRP A 19 3.42 -4.47 14.56
CA TRP A 19 3.49 -5.67 15.38
C TRP A 19 2.19 -6.49 15.33
N LEU A 20 1.02 -5.83 15.28
CA LEU A 20 -0.28 -6.50 15.11
C LEU A 20 -0.42 -7.08 13.70
N MET A 21 -0.09 -6.29 12.67
CA MET A 21 -0.11 -6.73 11.26
C MET A 21 0.77 -7.96 11.02
N SER A 22 1.94 -8.02 11.67
CA SER A 22 2.85 -9.18 11.60
C SER A 22 2.24 -10.48 12.09
N ARG A 23 1.17 -10.39 12.90
CA ARG A 23 0.40 -11.50 13.47
C ARG A 23 -0.99 -11.62 12.84
N GLN A 24 -1.15 -11.11 11.62
CA GLN A 24 -2.39 -11.17 10.83
C GLN A 24 -3.56 -10.38 11.46
N LEU A 25 -3.27 -9.49 12.41
CA LEU A 25 -4.24 -8.51 12.92
C LEU A 25 -4.11 -7.25 12.07
N ILE A 26 -4.89 -7.19 10.99
CA ILE A 26 -4.82 -6.12 9.99
C ILE A 26 -5.76 -4.95 10.33
N PRO A 27 -5.40 -3.71 9.95
CA PRO A 27 -6.28 -2.55 10.05
C PRO A 27 -7.54 -2.74 9.21
N TRP A 28 -8.54 -1.89 9.43
CA TRP A 28 -9.74 -1.87 8.60
C TRP A 28 -9.40 -1.62 7.12
N GLN A 29 -9.83 -2.53 6.26
CA GLN A 29 -9.46 -2.54 4.83
C GLN A 29 -10.48 -1.85 3.92
N GLU A 30 -11.71 -1.64 4.39
CA GLU A 30 -12.84 -1.21 3.53
C GLU A 30 -12.96 0.33 3.43
N ASN A 31 -11.84 1.03 3.25
CA ASN A 31 -11.88 2.48 3.13
C ASN A 31 -12.25 2.95 1.72
N PRO A 32 -13.41 3.61 1.51
CA PRO A 32 -13.84 4.03 0.18
C PRO A 32 -12.86 5.03 -0.46
N PHE A 33 -12.12 5.81 0.33
CA PHE A 33 -11.09 6.70 -0.21
C PHE A 33 -9.89 5.95 -0.79
N ILE A 34 -9.57 4.77 -0.26
CA ILE A 34 -8.52 3.92 -0.84
C ILE A 34 -8.97 3.38 -2.20
N GLU A 35 -10.22 2.96 -2.32
CA GLU A 35 -10.79 2.51 -3.61
C GLU A 35 -10.80 3.63 -4.65
N ILE A 36 -11.26 4.83 -4.26
CA ILE A 36 -11.25 6.00 -5.14
C ILE A 36 -9.81 6.34 -5.57
N GLY A 37 -8.85 6.31 -4.65
CA GLY A 37 -7.44 6.57 -4.96
C GLY A 37 -6.86 5.60 -6.00
N LYS A 38 -7.17 4.30 -5.88
CA LYS A 38 -6.76 3.29 -6.88
C LYS A 38 -7.33 3.58 -8.26
N LEU A 39 -8.65 3.85 -8.33
CA LEU A 39 -9.31 4.17 -9.59
C LEU A 39 -8.69 5.40 -10.26
N ILE A 40 -8.39 6.45 -9.47
CA ILE A 40 -7.73 7.65 -9.99
C ILE A 40 -6.33 7.32 -10.52
N SER A 41 -5.54 6.50 -9.82
CA SER A 41 -4.20 6.10 -10.29
C SER A 41 -4.27 5.37 -11.63
N GLU A 42 -5.18 4.40 -11.74
CA GLU A 42 -5.41 3.61 -12.96
C GLU A 42 -5.85 4.46 -14.16
N GLU A 43 -6.69 5.47 -13.93
CA GLU A 43 -7.27 6.28 -15.00
C GLU A 43 -6.38 7.46 -15.44
N SER A 44 -5.63 8.06 -14.50
CA SER A 44 -4.94 9.34 -14.75
C SER A 44 -3.73 9.23 -15.68
N TYR A 45 -3.00 8.11 -15.63
CA TYR A 45 -1.70 7.97 -16.32
C TYR A 45 -1.69 6.86 -17.38
N LYS A 46 -2.83 6.54 -17.99
CA LYS A 46 -2.95 5.45 -18.99
C LYS A 46 -1.93 5.48 -20.14
N ARG A 47 -1.38 6.66 -20.47
CA ARG A 47 -0.43 6.85 -21.58
C ARG A 47 1.02 7.08 -21.11
N GLU A 48 1.24 7.15 -19.81
CA GLU A 48 2.52 7.47 -19.20
C GLU A 48 2.96 6.30 -18.30
N ARG A 49 4.24 5.93 -18.35
CA ARG A 49 4.74 4.89 -17.45
C ARG A 49 5.09 5.51 -16.10
N LYS A 50 4.10 5.54 -15.20
CA LYS A 50 4.25 6.11 -13.84
C LYS A 50 4.49 5.05 -12.76
N GLU A 51 4.06 3.80 -12.97
CA GLU A 51 4.20 2.74 -11.98
C GLU A 51 5.18 1.66 -12.45
N VAL A 52 6.04 1.18 -11.53
CA VAL A 52 6.88 0.00 -11.72
C VAL A 52 6.37 -1.10 -10.80
N HIS A 53 5.84 -2.17 -11.41
CA HIS A 53 5.38 -3.35 -10.69
C HIS A 53 6.54 -4.34 -10.49
N ILE A 54 6.82 -4.70 -9.23
CA ILE A 54 7.82 -5.69 -8.84
C ILE A 54 7.14 -6.68 -7.90
N GLU A 55 6.85 -7.88 -8.38
CA GLU A 55 6.12 -8.94 -7.65
C GLU A 55 4.83 -8.40 -6.99
N ASN A 56 4.86 -8.20 -5.68
CA ASN A 56 3.79 -7.74 -4.81
C ASN A 56 3.98 -6.29 -4.33
N MET A 57 4.78 -5.51 -5.06
CA MET A 57 5.06 -4.09 -4.80
C MET A 57 4.83 -3.26 -6.06
N VAL A 58 4.34 -2.04 -5.86
CA VAL A 58 4.22 -1.02 -6.91
C VAL A 58 5.03 0.19 -6.44
N ILE A 59 5.87 0.71 -7.32
CA ILE A 59 6.69 1.90 -7.07
C ILE A 59 6.23 2.99 -8.03
N ASP A 60 5.78 4.11 -7.48
CA ASP A 60 5.52 5.34 -8.24
C ASP A 60 6.85 5.99 -8.67
N LEU A 61 6.95 6.35 -9.95
CA LEU A 61 8.06 7.08 -10.57
C LEU A 61 7.84 8.60 -10.55
#